data_AF-X0YVZ3-F1
#
_entry.id   AF-X0YVZ3-F1
#
_cell.length_a   1.000
_cell.length_b   1.000
_cell.length_c   1.000
_cell.angle_alpha   90.00
_cell.angle_beta   90.00
_cell.angle_gamma   90.00
#
_symmetry.space_group_name_H-M   'P 1'
#
loop_
_entity.id
_entity.type
_entity.pdbx_description
1 polymer ?
#
loop_
_entity_poly.entity_id
_entity_poly.type
_entity_poly.pdbx_seq_one_letter_code
_entity_poly.pdbx_strand_id
1 'polypeptide(L)' 'MIAAGIAGYGIEYAEIADIQKLGAIVCKGTTLMPKEGNAQPRLVETASGLLNSVGLENIGVDALIGE' A
#
# COMPACT_ATOMS: atom_id res chain seq x y z
N MET A 1 -12.20 -0.44 -8.01
CA MET A 1 -11.02 -1.15 -7.48
C MET A 1 -9.87 -0.16 -7.38
N ILE A 2 -9.18 -0.11 -6.23
CA ILE A 2 -7.97 0.71 -6.04
C ILE A 2 -6.73 -0.12 -6.37
N ALA A 3 -5.70 0.51 -6.95
CA ALA A 3 -4.43 -0.14 -7.27
C ALA A 3 -3.63 -0.55 -6.01
N ALA A 4 -2.91 -1.66 -6.10
CA ALA A 4 -2.06 -2.17 -5.03
C ALA A 4 -1.04 -1.12 -4.57
N GLY A 5 -0.85 -1.03 -3.25
CA GLY A 5 0.15 -0.15 -2.65
C GLY A 5 -0.19 1.34 -2.60
N ILE A 6 -1.38 1.74 -3.07
CA ILE A 6 -1.94 3.09 -2.90
C ILE A 6 -2.72 3.20 -1.58
N ALA A 7 -3.49 2.15 -1.25
CA ALA A 7 -4.39 2.16 -0.10
C ALA A 7 -3.94 1.26 1.06
N GLY A 8 -2.65 0.93 1.16
CA GLY A 8 -2.14 0.06 2.23
C GLY A 8 -2.91 -1.27 2.27
N TYR A 9 -3.65 -1.49 3.37
CA TYR A 9 -4.56 -2.63 3.56
C TYR A 9 -6.04 -2.23 3.58
N GLY A 10 -6.35 -0.96 3.28
CA GLY A 10 -7.71 -0.42 3.15
C GLY A 10 -8.36 0.06 4.45
N ILE A 11 -7.71 -0.13 5.58
CA ILE A 11 -8.22 0.20 6.92
C ILE A 11 -8.25 1.72 7.11
N GLU A 12 -7.17 2.40 6.73
CA GLU A 12 -7.03 3.86 6.88
C GLU A 12 -8.02 4.63 6.00
N TYR A 13 -8.40 4.05 4.86
CA TYR A 13 -9.37 4.65 3.94
C TYR A 13 -10.82 4.51 4.41
N ALA A 14 -11.13 3.55 5.28
CA ALA A 14 -12.46 3.36 5.84
C ALA A 14 -12.90 4.54 6.73
N GLU A 15 -11.94 5.29 7.29
CA GLU A 15 -12.22 6.46 8.13
C GLU A 15 -12.62 7.71 7.33
N ILE A 16 -12.21 7.78 6.06
CA ILE A 16 -12.38 8.98 5.23
C ILE A 16 -13.29 8.76 4.00
N ALA A 17 -13.60 7.51 3.67
CA ALA A 17 -14.45 7.15 2.54
C ALA A 17 -15.23 5.86 2.78
N ASP A 18 -16.39 5.74 2.12
CA ASP A 18 -17.17 4.51 2.07
C ASP A 18 -16.51 3.47 1.16
N ILE A 19 -15.65 2.64 1.74
CA ILE A 19 -14.87 1.62 1.03
C ILE A 19 -15.73 0.56 0.35
N GLN A 20 -17.00 0.38 0.76
CA GLN A 20 -17.91 -0.60 0.13
C GLN A 20 -18.26 -0.22 -1.32
N LYS A 21 -18.12 1.05 -1.69
CA LYS A 21 -18.33 1.53 -3.07
C LYS A 21 -17.19 1.22 -4.02
N LEU A 22 -16.02 0.81 -3.53
CA LEU A 22 -14.83 0.57 -4.36
C LEU A 22 -14.90 -0.74 -5.16
N GLY A 23 -15.78 -1.67 -4.78
CA GLY A 23 -15.94 -3.01 -5.35
C GLY A 23 -14.84 -4.00 -4.99
N ALA A 24 -13.60 -3.54 -4.81
CA ALA A 24 -12.48 -4.33 -4.30
C ALA A 24 -11.34 -3.43 -3.81
N ILE A 25 -10.59 -3.93 -2.82
CA ILE A 25 -9.32 -3.39 -2.35
C ILE A 25 -8.22 -4.38 -2.74
N VAL A 26 -7.14 -3.87 -3.33
CA VAL A 26 -5.94 -4.66 -3.60
C VAL A 26 -4.88 -4.22 -2.59
N CYS A 27 -4.54 -5.10 -1.66
CA CYS A 27 -3.60 -4.81 -0.58
C CYS A 27 -2.19 -4.50 -1.11
N LYS A 28 -1.34 -3.95 -0.24
CA LYS A 28 0.10 -3.79 -0.47
C LYS A 28 0.71 -5.13 -0.91
N GLY A 29 1.65 -5.09 -1.86
CA GLY A 29 2.44 -6.26 -2.22
C GLY A 29 3.20 -6.79 -1.01
N THR A 30 2.95 -8.05 -0.65
CA THR A 30 3.44 -8.67 0.59
C THR A 30 4.57 -9.65 0.29
N THR A 31 5.62 -9.61 1.09
CA THR A 31 6.75 -10.55 1.03
C THR A 31 6.62 -11.63 2.10
N LEU A 32 7.44 -12.68 2.01
CA LEU A 32 7.46 -13.74 3.03
C LEU A 32 7.77 -13.17 4.43
N MET A 33 8.86 -12.41 4.53
CA MET A 33 9.26 -11.71 5.75
C MET A 33 8.86 -10.23 5.66
N PRO A 34 8.68 -9.54 6.80
CA PRO A 34 8.49 -8.09 6.83
C PRO A 34 9.66 -7.35 6.16
N LYS A 35 9.37 -6.18 5.61
CA LYS A 35 10.37 -5.38 4.90
C LYS A 35 10.13 -3.90 5.17
N GLU A 36 11.17 -3.17 5.55
CA GLU A 36 11.11 -1.72 5.83
C GLU A 36 11.06 -0.85 4.56
N GLY A 37 11.36 -1.44 3.41
CA GLY A 37 11.44 -0.72 2.13
C GLY A 37 12.72 0.09 1.96
N ASN A 38 12.69 1.03 1.03
CA ASN A 38 13.85 1.88 0.73
C ASN A 38 13.88 3.13 1.61
N ALA A 39 15.09 3.67 1.81
CA ALA A 39 15.32 4.92 2.52
C ALA A 39 14.62 6.13 1.85
N GLN A 40 14.32 7.15 2.65
CA GLN A 40 13.76 8.41 2.17
C GLN A 40 14.84 9.30 1.53
N PRO A 41 14.49 10.18 0.57
CA PRO A 41 13.17 10.32 -0.06
C PRO A 41 12.91 9.22 -1.10
N ARG A 42 11.70 8.67 -1.10
CA ARG A 42 11.31 7.56 -2.02
C ARG A 42 10.10 7.86 -2.91
N LEU A 43 9.68 9.12 -2.93
CA LEU A 43 8.58 9.65 -3.71
C LEU A 43 9.03 10.99 -4.29
N VAL A 44 8.82 11.19 -5.58
CA VAL A 44 9.12 12.45 -6.27
C VAL A 44 7.99 12.75 -7.26
N GLU A 45 7.45 13.96 -7.21
CA GLU A 45 6.47 14.44 -8.19
C GLU A 45 7.13 14.66 -9.55
N THR A 46 6.38 14.36 -10.62
CA THR A 46 6.78 14.65 -11.99
C THR A 46 5.65 15.38 -12.71
N ALA A 47 5.90 15.89 -13.91
CA ALA A 47 4.86 16.54 -14.70
C ALA A 47 3.66 15.59 -14.89
N SER A 48 2.53 15.94 -14.25
CA SER A 48 1.29 15.13 -14.23
C SER A 48 1.45 13.73 -13.64
N GLY A 49 2.39 13.52 -12.72
CA GLY A 49 2.64 12.18 -12.18
C GLY A 49 3.49 12.14 -10.92
N LEU A 50 3.84 10.91 -10.53
CA LEU A 50 4.61 10.61 -9.33
C LEU A 50 5.50 9.40 -9.60
N LEU A 51 6.79 9.55 -9.35
CA LEU A 51 7.74 8.44 -9.26
C LEU A 51 7.79 7.94 -7.81
N ASN A 52 7.81 6.62 -7.65
CA ASN A 52 7.97 5.99 -6.35
C ASN A 52 9.03 4.89 -6.40
N SER A 53 9.76 4.76 -5.29
CA SER A 53 10.73 3.69 -5.04
C SER A 53 10.55 3.18 -3.63
N VAL A 54 9.33 2.77 -3.25
CA VAL A 54 9.01 2.37 -1.87
C VAL A 54 9.78 1.12 -1.43
N GLY A 55 10.20 0.26 -2.36
CA GLY A 55 11.04 -0.90 -2.05
C GLY A 55 10.29 -2.10 -1.46
N LEU A 56 8.97 -2.21 -1.71
CA LEU A 56 8.08 -3.23 -1.14
C LEU A 56 8.04 -3.19 0.40
N GLU A 57 7.94 -2.02 1.01
CA GLU A 57 7.64 -1.95 2.45
C GLU A 57 6.31 -2.65 2.76
N ASN A 58 6.33 -3.63 3.67
CA ASN A 58 5.16 -4.41 4.08
C ASN A 58 5.42 -5.19 5.39
N ILE A 59 4.33 -5.66 6.01
CA ILE A 59 4.35 -6.35 7.31
C ILE A 59 4.70 -7.85 7.23
N GLY A 60 4.92 -8.41 6.04
CA GLY A 60 5.11 -9.86 5.84
C GLY A 60 3.79 -10.64 5.76
N VAL A 61 3.87 -11.88 5.26
CA VAL A 61 2.67 -12.69 4.98
C VAL A 61 1.99 -13.18 6.25
N ASP A 62 2.76 -13.56 7.28
CA ASP A 62 2.21 -14.09 8.52
C ASP A 62 1.37 -13.02 9.25
N ALA A 63 1.85 -11.78 9.28
CA ALA A 63 1.10 -10.67 9.87
C ALA A 63 -0.16 -10.34 9.05
N LEU A 64 -0.07 -10.35 7.71
CA LEU A 64 -1.23 -10.07 6.86
C LEU A 64 -2.36 -11.11 7.02
N ILE A 65 -2.02 -12.39 7.16
CA ILE A 65 -3.03 -13.45 7.34
C ILE A 65 -3.59 -13.46 8.76
N GLY A 66 -2.83 -12.92 9.73
CA GLY A 66 -3.26 -12.83 11.12
C GLY A 66 -4.23 -11.68 11.43
N GLU A 67 -4.31 -10.68 10.56
CA GLU A 67 -5.28 -9.56 10.61
C GLU A 67 -6.63 -9.96 9.99
#